data_AF-A0A0A6ZY68-F1
#
_entry.id   AF-A0A0A6ZY68-F1
#
_cell.length_a   1.000
_cell.length_b   1.000
_cell.length_c   1.000
_cell.angle_alpha   90.00
_cell.angle_beta   90.00
_cell.angle_gamma   90.00
#
_symmetry.space_group_name_H-M   'P 1'
#
loop_
_entity.id
_entity.type
_entity.pdbx_description
1 polymer ?
#
loop_
_entity_poly.entity_id
_entity_poly.type
_entity_poly.pdbx_seq_one_letter_code
_entity_poly.pdbx_strand_id
1 'polypeptide(L)'
;MTTQSSPVITDMKVIPAAGHDSMLLNIGGAHNAYFTRNIVVLTDNAGHTGIGEAPGGEVIYQTLVEAIPMVLGQEVARLNKVVQQVHKGNQAADFDTFGKGPGPLNCALTPWRRWKPPCLTC
;
A
#
# COMPACT_ATOMS: atom_id res chain seq x y z
N MET A 1 -9.17 -24.91 24.37
CA MET A 1 -9.39 -24.84 22.92
C MET A 1 -8.54 -23.69 22.37
N THR A 2 -7.38 -23.97 21.82
CA THR A 2 -6.58 -22.96 21.10
C THR A 2 -6.89 -23.09 19.61
N THR A 3 -8.00 -22.51 19.18
CA THR A 3 -8.15 -22.18 17.76
C THR A 3 -7.13 -21.08 17.48
N GLN A 4 -6.06 -21.37 16.73
CA GLN A 4 -5.10 -20.36 16.30
C GLN A 4 -5.85 -19.27 15.52
N SER A 5 -6.20 -18.17 16.19
CA SER A 5 -6.81 -17.01 15.56
C SER A 5 -5.75 -16.31 14.74
N SER A 6 -6.04 -16.02 13.47
CA SER A 6 -5.16 -15.18 12.66
C SER A 6 -5.06 -13.77 13.27
N PRO A 7 -3.88 -13.14 13.24
CA PRO A 7 -3.74 -11.76 13.70
C PRO A 7 -4.71 -10.83 12.98
N VAL A 8 -5.24 -9.86 13.72
CA VAL A 8 -6.20 -8.86 13.24
C VAL A 8 -5.50 -7.52 13.20
N ILE A 9 -5.71 -6.77 12.11
CA ILE A 9 -5.13 -5.44 11.94
C ILE A 9 -5.83 -4.45 12.88
N THR A 10 -5.07 -3.81 13.76
CA THR A 10 -5.56 -2.88 14.79
C THR A 10 -5.30 -1.43 14.44
N ASP A 11 -4.24 -1.14 13.69
CA ASP A 11 -3.86 0.21 13.30
C ASP A 11 -3.30 0.24 11.87
N MET A 12 -3.60 1.33 11.15
CA MET A 12 -3.07 1.60 9.81
C MET A 12 -2.75 3.08 9.69
N LYS A 13 -1.50 3.39 9.33
CA LYS A 13 -0.99 4.74 9.10
C LYS A 13 -0.45 4.88 7.70
N VAL A 14 -0.71 6.03 7.08
CA VAL A 14 -0.17 6.41 5.77
C VAL A 14 0.68 7.65 5.97
N ILE A 15 1.96 7.56 5.63
CA ILE A 15 2.97 8.59 5.90
C ILE A 15 3.59 9.01 4.56
N PRO A 16 3.33 10.25 4.09
CA PRO A 16 4.06 10.77 2.94
C PRO A 16 5.50 11.06 3.35
N ALA A 17 6.44 10.57 2.55
CA ALA A 17 7.87 10.75 2.76
C ALA A 17 8.51 11.35 1.50
N ALA A 18 9.52 12.19 1.71
CA ALA A 18 10.35 12.72 0.65
C ALA A 18 11.82 12.36 0.90
N GLY A 19 12.53 12.02 -0.16
CA GLY A 19 13.97 11.75 -0.14
C GLY A 19 14.68 12.57 -1.20
N HIS A 20 16.00 12.73 -1.05
CA HIS A 20 16.83 13.40 -2.06
C HIS A 20 17.10 12.47 -3.25
N ASP A 21 17.06 13.04 -4.46
CA ASP A 21 17.45 12.35 -5.68
C ASP A 21 18.59 13.09 -6.40
N SER A 22 19.33 12.37 -7.23
CA SER A 22 20.30 12.95 -8.16
C SER A 22 19.58 13.46 -9.41
N MET A 23 20.23 14.34 -10.19
CA MET A 23 19.68 14.85 -11.44
C MET A 23 19.80 13.82 -12.58
N LEU A 24 19.03 12.73 -12.47
CA LEU A 24 18.98 11.66 -13.47
C LEU A 24 18.18 12.12 -14.70
N LEU A 25 18.73 11.89 -15.90
CA LEU A 25 18.09 12.21 -17.18
C LEU A 25 17.40 10.98 -17.75
N ASN A 26 16.14 11.14 -18.17
CA ASN A 26 15.36 10.11 -18.85
C ASN A 26 14.52 10.74 -19.98
N ILE A 27 13.79 9.93 -20.76
CA ILE A 27 12.97 10.43 -21.89
C ILE A 27 11.88 11.43 -21.48
N GLY A 28 11.42 11.38 -20.23
CA GLY A 28 10.48 12.31 -19.63
C GLY A 28 11.11 13.58 -19.06
N GLY A 29 12.43 13.76 -19.16
CA GLY A 29 13.15 14.95 -18.70
C GLY A 29 14.22 14.64 -17.65
N ALA A 30 14.37 15.53 -16.67
CA ALA A 30 15.30 15.37 -15.57
C ALA A 30 14.55 15.14 -14.25
N HIS A 31 15.10 14.31 -13.37
CA HIS A 31 14.57 14.12 -12.03
C HIS A 31 14.63 15.43 -11.23
N ASN A 32 13.62 15.64 -10.39
CA ASN A 32 13.63 16.70 -9.39
C ASN A 32 14.64 16.38 -8.27
N ALA A 33 15.03 17.39 -7.50
CA ALA A 33 15.93 17.21 -6.35
C ALA A 33 15.34 16.31 -5.23
N TYR A 34 14.02 16.11 -5.24
CA TYR A 34 13.31 15.27 -4.29
C TYR A 34 12.39 14.28 -5.00
N PHE A 35 12.36 13.05 -4.50
CA PHE A 35 11.37 12.06 -4.86
C PHE A 35 10.40 11.83 -3.69
N THR A 36 9.15 11.52 -4.00
CA THR A 36 8.09 11.29 -3.00
C THR A 36 7.63 9.85 -2.98
N ARG A 37 7.36 9.32 -1.80
CA ARG A 37 6.79 7.99 -1.56
C ARG A 37 5.69 8.06 -0.51
N ASN A 38 4.74 7.15 -0.57
CA ASN A 38 3.75 6.94 0.47
C ASN A 38 4.12 5.65 1.22
N ILE A 39 4.39 5.75 2.51
CA ILE A 39 4.71 4.62 3.38
C ILE A 39 3.46 4.22 4.15
N VAL A 40 3.08 2.95 4.07
CA VAL A 40 1.99 2.38 4.84
C VAL A 40 2.56 1.57 5.99
N VAL A 41 2.07 1.83 7.20
CA VAL A 41 2.45 1.09 8.41
C VAL A 41 1.19 0.45 8.98
N LEU A 42 1.22 -0.87 9.13
CA LEU A 42 0.15 -1.66 9.73
C LEU A 42 0.62 -2.22 11.06
N THR A 43 -0.24 -2.21 12.07
CA THR A 43 -0.02 -2.92 13.34
C THR A 43 -1.12 -3.93 13.55
N ASP A 44 -0.77 -5.14 14.01
CA ASP A 44 -1.72 -6.18 14.37
C ASP A 44 -1.90 -6.30 15.89
N ASN A 45 -2.88 -7.10 16.31
CA ASN A 45 -3.12 -7.40 17.72
C ASN A 45 -2.07 -8.32 18.36
N ALA A 46 -1.21 -8.96 17.57
CA ALA A 46 -0.10 -9.78 18.04
C ALA A 46 1.17 -8.94 18.29
N GLY A 47 1.13 -7.63 18.02
CA GLY A 47 2.24 -6.70 18.21
C GLY A 47 3.24 -6.67 17.05
N HIS A 48 2.91 -7.25 15.90
CA HIS A 48 3.72 -7.14 14.70
C HIS A 48 3.42 -5.86 13.94
N THR A 49 4.44 -5.35 13.24
CA THR A 49 4.33 -4.21 12.35
C THR A 49 4.69 -4.61 10.93
N GLY A 50 3.77 -4.33 9.99
CA GLY A 50 3.99 -4.50 8.56
C GLY A 50 4.23 -3.15 7.89
N ILE A 51 5.11 -3.11 6.88
CA ILE A 51 5.42 -1.88 6.14
C ILE A 51 5.24 -2.13 4.64
N GLY A 52 4.66 -1.16 3.93
CA GLY A 52 4.57 -1.13 2.48
C GLY A 52 4.97 0.23 1.92
N GLU A 53 5.52 0.25 0.70
CA GLU A 53 5.89 1.47 -0.01
C GLU A 53 5.12 1.56 -1.33
N ALA A 54 4.54 2.72 -1.59
CA ALA A 54 3.90 3.05 -2.85
C ALA A 54 4.54 4.32 -3.46
N PRO A 55 4.38 4.54 -4.79
CA PRO A 55 4.71 5.81 -5.40
C PRO A 55 4.01 6.97 -4.67
N GLY A 56 4.70 8.11 -4.60
CA GLY A 56 4.12 9.33 -4.05
C GLY A 56 3.04 9.92 -4.95
N GLY A 57 2.39 10.97 -4.45
CA GLY A 57 1.31 11.66 -5.14
C GLY A 57 0.03 11.70 -4.30
N GLU A 58 -0.70 12.81 -4.42
CA GLU A 58 -1.89 13.10 -3.61
C GLU A 58 -3.01 12.08 -3.86
N VAL A 59 -3.20 11.66 -5.11
CA VAL A 59 -4.25 10.69 -5.48
C VAL A 59 -4.03 9.36 -4.76
N ILE A 60 -2.80 8.84 -4.79
CA ILE A 60 -2.46 7.58 -4.12
C ILE A 60 -2.57 7.74 -2.59
N TYR A 61 -2.12 8.87 -2.05
CA TYR A 61 -2.23 9.16 -0.63
C TYR A 61 -3.70 9.13 -0.16
N GLN A 62 -4.58 9.88 -0.82
CA GLN A 62 -6.00 9.92 -0.47
C GLN A 62 -6.67 8.56 -0.63
N THR A 63 -6.33 7.83 -1.70
CA THR A 63 -6.83 6.47 -1.92
C THR A 63 -6.45 5.52 -0.77
N LEU A 64 -5.22 5.63 -0.26
CA LEU A 64 -4.76 4.82 0.88
C LEU A 64 -5.43 5.22 2.19
N VAL A 65 -5.68 6.52 2.39
CA VAL A 65 -6.41 7.04 3.55
C VAL A 65 -7.87 6.56 3.55
N GLU A 66 -8.54 6.63 2.40
CA GLU A 66 -9.91 6.12 2.22
C GLU A 66 -10.00 4.59 2.41
N ALA A 67 -8.90 3.87 2.19
CA ALA A 67 -8.83 2.43 2.39
C ALA A 67 -8.68 2.00 3.85
N ILE A 68 -8.25 2.88 4.76
CA ILE A 68 -8.07 2.60 6.19
C ILE A 68 -9.29 1.88 6.81
N PRO A 69 -10.54 2.40 6.72
CA PRO A 69 -11.70 1.75 7.33
C PRO A 69 -12.00 0.36 6.75
N MET A 70 -11.57 0.06 5.52
CA MET A 70 -11.75 -1.27 4.92
C MET A 70 -10.73 -2.29 5.43
N VAL A 71 -9.58 -1.83 5.92
CA VAL A 71 -8.46 -2.66 6.37
C VAL A 71 -8.50 -2.92 7.88
N LEU A 72 -8.94 -1.93 8.67
CA LEU A 72 -9.06 -2.06 10.12
C LEU A 72 -10.03 -3.19 10.51
N GLY A 73 -9.63 -4.01 11.47
CA GLY A 73 -10.43 -5.14 11.96
C GLY A 73 -10.46 -6.37 11.05
N GLN A 74 -9.75 -6.35 9.91
CA GLN A 74 -9.62 -7.52 9.06
C GLN A 74 -8.53 -8.47 9.58
N GLU A 75 -8.78 -9.77 9.41
CA GLU A 75 -7.79 -10.81 9.61
C GLU A 75 -6.70 -10.72 8.53
N VAL A 76 -5.44 -10.78 8.97
CA VAL A 76 -4.26 -10.91 8.10
C VAL A 76 -4.44 -12.00 7.04
N ALA A 77 -5.02 -13.14 7.41
CA ALA A 77 -5.19 -14.28 6.52
C ALA A 77 -6.08 -13.94 5.29
N ARG A 78 -6.90 -12.89 5.38
CA ARG A 78 -7.82 -12.44 4.33
C ARG A 78 -7.28 -11.28 3.51
N LEU A 79 -6.01 -10.92 3.65
CA LEU A 79 -5.40 -9.79 2.95
C LEU A 79 -5.68 -9.81 1.44
N ASN A 80 -5.59 -10.98 0.79
CA ASN A 80 -5.86 -11.10 -0.65
C ASN A 80 -7.27 -10.64 -1.03
N LYS A 81 -8.27 -10.90 -0.18
CA LYS A 81 -9.65 -10.47 -0.39
C LYS A 81 -9.78 -8.96 -0.19
N VAL A 82 -9.15 -8.41 0.84
CA VAL A 82 -9.14 -6.97 1.11
C VAL A 82 -8.49 -6.21 -0.04
N VAL A 83 -7.33 -6.67 -0.52
CA VAL A 83 -6.63 -6.10 -1.69
C VAL A 83 -7.51 -6.13 -2.94
N GLN A 84 -8.24 -7.22 -3.19
CA GLN A 84 -9.18 -7.30 -4.30
C GLN A 84 -10.37 -6.35 -4.15
N GLN A 85 -10.87 -6.13 -2.93
CA GLN A 85 -11.97 -5.19 -2.66
C GLN A 85 -11.53 -3.75 -2.88
N VAL A 86 -10.37 -3.35 -2.35
CA VAL A 86 -9.78 -2.03 -2.58
C VAL A 86 -9.52 -1.80 -4.08
N HIS A 87 -8.96 -2.81 -4.76
CA HIS A 87 -8.72 -2.71 -6.20
C HIS A 87 -10.02 -2.51 -6.99
N LYS A 88 -11.07 -3.29 -6.72
CA LYS A 88 -12.38 -3.17 -7.39
C LYS A 88 -13.07 -1.83 -7.08
N GLY A 89 -13.00 -1.36 -5.83
CA GLY A 89 -13.59 -0.09 -5.42
C GLY A 89 -12.99 1.11 -6.13
N ASN A 90 -11.71 1.02 -6.51
CA ASN A 90 -10.95 2.14 -7.07
C ASN A 90 -10.72 2.05 -8.58
N GLN A 91 -11.30 1.06 -9.27
CA GLN A 91 -11.16 0.91 -10.72
C GLN A 91 -11.62 2.16 -11.46
N ALA A 92 -12.74 2.78 -11.04
CA ALA A 92 -13.25 4.00 -11.66
C ALA A 92 -12.28 5.19 -11.52
N ALA A 93 -11.61 5.33 -10.37
CA ALA A 93 -10.61 6.37 -10.11
C ALA A 93 -9.30 6.12 -10.87
N ASP A 94 -8.89 4.85 -11.02
CA ASP A 94 -7.75 4.44 -11.86
C ASP A 94 -7.96 4.82 -13.33
N PHE A 95 -9.17 4.61 -13.87
CA PHE A 95 -9.50 4.98 -15.26
C PHE A 95 -9.46 6.49 -15.48
N ASP A 96 -9.96 7.28 -14.53
CA ASP A 96 -9.97 8.74 -14.64
C ASP A 96 -8.56 9.36 -14.51
N THR A 97 -7.66 8.66 -13.79
CA THR A 97 -6.26 9.07 -13.60
C THR A 97 -5.35 8.63 -14.75
N PHE A 98 -5.74 7.60 -15.53
CA PHE A 98 -4.96 7.08 -16.65
C PHE A 98 -4.66 8.13 -17.74
N GLY A 99 -5.49 9.16 -17.86
CA GLY A 99 -5.27 10.29 -18.77
C GLY A 99 -4.37 11.41 -18.22
N LYS A 100 -3.99 11.37 -16.93
CA LYS A 100 -3.26 12.46 -16.25
C LYS A 100 -1.89 12.06 -15.67
N GLY A 101 -1.60 10.76 -15.52
CA GLY A 101 -0.38 10.23 -14.89
C GLY A 101 -0.31 10.48 -13.37
N PRO A 102 0.39 9.69 -12.53
CA PRO A 102 1.22 8.49 -12.78
C PRO A 102 0.43 7.17 -12.73
N GLY A 103 1.07 6.04 -13.07
CA GLY A 103 0.45 4.74 -13.41
C GLY A 103 -0.47 4.08 -12.36
N PRO A 104 -1.20 3.02 -12.75
CA PRO A 104 -2.35 2.46 -12.02
C PRO A 104 -2.01 1.93 -10.62
N LEU A 105 -2.99 1.97 -9.69
CA LEU A 105 -2.91 1.43 -8.31
C LEU A 105 -2.41 -0.01 -8.23
N ASN A 106 -2.44 -0.75 -9.34
CA ASN A 106 -1.85 -2.09 -9.47
C ASN A 106 -0.36 -2.12 -9.06
N CYS A 107 0.40 -1.03 -9.25
CA CYS A 107 1.78 -0.90 -8.79
C CYS A 107 1.92 -0.59 -7.27
N ALA A 108 0.90 -0.01 -6.64
CA ALA A 108 0.90 0.29 -5.20
C ALA A 108 0.50 -0.93 -4.33
N LEU A 109 -0.22 -1.89 -4.92
CA LEU A 109 -0.68 -3.11 -4.24
C LEU A 109 0.30 -4.29 -4.35
N THR A 110 1.34 -4.18 -5.18
CA THR A 110 2.39 -5.20 -5.34
C THR A 110 3.13 -5.58 -4.04
N PRO A 111 3.46 -4.66 -3.13
CA PRO A 111 4.09 -5.00 -1.84
C PRO A 111 3.17 -5.84 -0.93
N TRP A 112 1.86 -5.59 -0.98
CA TRP A 112 0.86 -6.30 -0.17
C TRP A 112 0.78 -7.79 -0.52
N ARG A 113 1.04 -8.16 -1.79
CA ARG A 113 1.10 -9.56 -2.23
C ARG A 113 2.30 -10.33 -1.68
N ARG A 114 3.33 -9.64 -1.19
CA ARG A 114 4.56 -10.26 -0.67
C ARG A 114 4.59 -10.41 0.85
N TRP A 115 3.48 -10.10 1.53
CA TRP A 115 3.25 -10.45 2.93
C TRP A 115 3.10 -11.98 3.06
N LYS A 116 4.23 -12.69 3.13
CA LYS A 116 4.28 -14.07 3.59
C LYS A 116 4.69 -14.07 5.07
N PRO A 117 3.95 -14.73 5.98
CA PRO A 117 4.49 -15.04 7.29
C PRO A 117 5.74 -15.93 7.13
N PRO A 118 6.74 -15.81 8.02
CA PRO A 118 8.02 -16.52 7.93
C PRO A 118 7.94 -18.05 8.17
N CYS A 119 6.77 -18.69 8.09
CA CYS A 119 6.58 -20.07 8.57
C CYS A 119 6.04 -21.08 7.56
N LEU A 120 6.26 -20.91 6.25
CA LEU A 120 5.90 -21.92 5.24
C LEU A 120 7.09 -22.26 4.32
N THR A 121 8.04 -22.98 4.91
CA THR A 121 8.97 -23.89 4.24
C THR A 121 9.04 -25.18 5.08
N CYS A 122 8.18 -26.13 4.72
CA CYS A 122 8.43 -27.57 4.82
C CYS A 122 8.09 -28.15 3.45
#